data_AF-A0A2M7CWU5-F1
#
_entry.id   AF-A0A2M7CWU5-F1
#
_cell.length_a   1.000
_cell.length_b   1.000
_cell.length_c   1.000
_cell.angle_alpha   90.00
_cell.angle_beta   90.00
_cell.angle_gamma   90.00
#
_symmetry.space_group_name_H-M   'P 1'
#
loop_
_entity.id
_entity.type
_entity.pdbx_description
1 polymer ?
#
loop_
_entity_poly.entity_id
_entity_poly.type
_entity_poly.pdbx_seq_one_letter_code
_entity_poly.pdbx_strand_id
1 'polypeptide(L)'
;MKNLVVLFLISTLLNAQNPKVYAALGDIIYNNAPKIEKLKDLSTFASSIDKINQYINDVNTSKEYGFLLDAGDMQSDKLIYLKKLRGLVKTNDYFVRSVKSKFKISMDTQDHLLFSATVNSGLIDTEKNKSEIVNYYLEHSDDINASGIIQEFLDQDEALRKEKEKRLKNRAIEKDIKESQEAKIKRLRKNDKEKQEVLKKSLEEEVLKKKSAIRENLIKELSN
;
A
#
# COMPACT_ATOMS: atom_id res chain seq x y z
N MET A 1 -43.35 0.96 -9.61
CA MET A 1 -42.50 1.08 -8.39
C MET A 1 -42.31 -0.25 -7.64
N LYS A 2 -43.33 -1.12 -7.48
CA LYS A 2 -43.17 -2.47 -6.88
C LYS A 2 -42.07 -3.32 -7.56
N ASN A 3 -42.00 -3.31 -8.89
CA ASN A 3 -40.99 -4.08 -9.64
C ASN A 3 -39.55 -3.57 -9.45
N LEU A 4 -39.37 -2.27 -9.17
CA LEU A 4 -38.06 -1.68 -8.88
C LEU A 4 -37.56 -2.03 -7.46
N VAL A 5 -38.46 -2.14 -6.49
CA VAL A 5 -38.13 -2.56 -5.11
C VAL A 5 -37.70 -4.03 -5.06
N VAL A 6 -38.35 -4.90 -5.85
CA VAL A 6 -37.97 -6.33 -5.95
C VAL A 6 -36.59 -6.50 -6.60
N LEU A 7 -36.29 -5.74 -7.66
CA LEU A 7 -34.96 -5.74 -8.31
C LEU A 7 -33.85 -5.26 -7.36
N PHE A 8 -34.12 -4.25 -6.53
CA PHE A 8 -33.16 -3.75 -5.55
C PHE A 8 -32.88 -4.78 -4.43
N LEU A 9 -33.93 -5.46 -3.93
CA LEU A 9 -33.78 -6.53 -2.92
C LEU A 9 -33.00 -7.74 -3.45
N ILE A 10 -33.23 -8.14 -4.70
CA ILE A 10 -32.46 -9.22 -5.35
C ILE A 10 -30.98 -8.81 -5.49
N SER A 11 -30.70 -7.56 -5.84
CA SER A 11 -29.32 -7.06 -5.94
C SER A 11 -28.58 -7.00 -4.59
N THR A 12 -29.29 -6.78 -3.47
CA THR A 12 -28.68 -6.85 -2.14
C THR A 12 -28.42 -8.27 -1.65
N LEU A 13 -29.26 -9.24 -2.03
CA LEU A 13 -29.05 -10.66 -1.73
C LEU A 13 -27.87 -11.25 -2.54
N LEU A 14 -27.65 -10.75 -3.76
CA LEU A 14 -26.49 -11.10 -4.60
C LEU A 14 -25.14 -10.58 -4.07
N ASN A 15 -25.14 -9.65 -3.10
CA ASN A 15 -23.92 -9.06 -2.54
C ASN A 15 -23.44 -9.72 -1.23
N ALA A 16 -24.19 -10.67 -0.67
CA ALA A 16 -23.69 -11.45 0.47
C ALA A 16 -22.71 -12.50 -0.04
N GLN A 17 -21.41 -12.21 0.04
CA GLN A 17 -20.36 -13.12 -0.43
C GLN A 17 -20.36 -14.44 0.35
N ASN A 18 -20.69 -14.40 1.65
CA ASN A 18 -20.76 -15.54 2.57
C ASN A 18 -21.95 -15.41 3.56
N PRO A 19 -22.44 -16.52 4.14
CA PRO A 19 -23.43 -16.51 5.21
C PRO A 19 -22.96 -15.76 6.48
N LYS A 20 -23.87 -15.03 7.14
CA LYS A 20 -23.63 -14.27 8.36
C LYS A 20 -23.59 -15.17 9.60
N VAL A 21 -24.45 -16.20 9.66
CA VAL A 21 -24.46 -17.16 10.77
C VAL A 21 -23.08 -17.84 10.87
N TYR A 22 -22.43 -17.63 12.01
CA TYR A 22 -21.06 -18.09 12.30
C TYR A 22 -20.00 -17.64 11.28
N ALA A 23 -20.14 -16.42 10.72
CA ALA A 23 -19.21 -15.85 9.74
C ALA A 23 -17.72 -15.95 10.15
N ALA A 24 -17.38 -15.75 11.43
CA ALA A 24 -16.01 -15.86 11.92
C ALA A 24 -15.33 -17.22 11.60
N LEU A 25 -16.10 -18.32 11.56
CA LEU A 25 -15.61 -19.63 11.14
C LEU A 25 -15.82 -19.85 9.64
N GLY A 26 -17.00 -19.47 9.14
CA GLY A 26 -17.41 -19.68 7.75
C GLY A 26 -16.51 -18.95 6.75
N ASP A 27 -16.21 -17.66 6.98
CA ASP A 27 -15.45 -16.83 6.04
C ASP A 27 -14.08 -17.42 5.72
N ILE A 28 -13.37 -17.93 6.74
CA ILE A 28 -12.06 -18.56 6.55
C ILE A 28 -12.19 -19.77 5.61
N ILE A 29 -13.20 -20.61 5.84
CA ILE A 29 -13.47 -21.81 5.04
C ILE A 29 -13.86 -21.42 3.61
N TYR A 30 -14.83 -20.54 3.45
CA TYR A 30 -15.39 -20.15 2.14
C TYR A 30 -14.36 -19.43 1.28
N ASN A 31 -13.55 -18.55 1.88
CA ASN A 31 -12.54 -17.79 1.15
C ASN A 31 -11.33 -18.64 0.77
N ASN A 32 -11.03 -19.70 1.53
CA ASN A 32 -9.92 -20.61 1.22
C ASN A 32 -10.30 -21.76 0.29
N ALA A 33 -11.57 -22.12 0.19
CA ALA A 33 -12.03 -23.18 -0.72
C ALA A 33 -11.47 -23.08 -2.15
N PRO A 34 -11.60 -21.96 -2.89
CA PRO A 34 -11.04 -21.87 -4.23
C PRO A 34 -9.50 -21.95 -4.26
N LYS A 35 -8.83 -21.57 -3.18
CA LYS A 35 -7.36 -21.68 -3.06
C LYS A 35 -6.92 -23.12 -2.81
N ILE A 36 -7.65 -23.85 -1.96
CA ILE A 36 -7.45 -25.28 -1.70
C ILE A 36 -7.76 -26.10 -2.95
N GLU A 37 -8.76 -25.70 -3.73
CA GLU A 37 -9.10 -26.39 -4.98
C GLU A 37 -7.93 -26.37 -5.98
N LYS A 38 -7.26 -25.22 -6.11
CA LYS A 38 -6.07 -25.06 -6.98
C LYS A 38 -4.89 -25.93 -6.56
N LEU A 39 -4.87 -26.49 -5.35
CA LEU A 39 -3.82 -27.43 -4.96
C LEU A 39 -3.83 -28.70 -5.81
N LYS A 40 -4.95 -29.04 -6.47
CA LYS A 40 -5.04 -30.16 -7.42
C LYS A 40 -4.05 -30.03 -8.59
N ASP A 41 -3.66 -28.80 -8.94
CA ASP A 41 -2.74 -28.54 -10.04
C ASP A 41 -1.28 -28.86 -9.67
N LEU A 42 -1.01 -29.12 -8.38
CA LEU A 42 0.32 -29.41 -7.87
C LEU A 42 0.52 -30.92 -7.71
N SER A 43 1.53 -31.47 -8.39
CA SER A 43 1.87 -32.89 -8.35
C SER A 43 2.05 -33.43 -6.92
N THR A 44 2.59 -32.59 -6.02
CA THR A 44 2.77 -32.88 -4.59
C THR A 44 1.46 -33.19 -3.85
N PHE A 45 0.31 -32.73 -4.36
CA PHE A 45 -1.01 -32.95 -3.77
C PHE A 45 -1.86 -33.98 -4.53
N ALA A 46 -1.29 -34.70 -5.49
CA ALA A 46 -2.01 -35.71 -6.28
C ALA A 46 -2.72 -36.76 -5.41
N SER A 47 -2.10 -37.21 -4.33
CA SER A 47 -2.69 -38.17 -3.37
C SER A 47 -3.83 -37.60 -2.53
N SER A 48 -4.03 -36.28 -2.55
CA SER A 48 -5.05 -35.58 -1.77
C SER A 48 -6.23 -35.09 -2.62
N ILE A 49 -6.26 -35.39 -3.92
CA ILE A 49 -7.31 -34.91 -4.84
C ILE A 49 -8.71 -35.27 -4.33
N ASP A 50 -8.94 -36.51 -3.92
CA ASP A 50 -10.26 -36.95 -3.43
C ASP A 50 -10.67 -36.19 -2.16
N LYS A 51 -9.71 -35.98 -1.24
CA LYS A 51 -9.93 -35.22 -0.01
C LYS A 51 -10.22 -33.75 -0.31
N ILE A 52 -9.56 -33.17 -1.31
CA ILE A 52 -9.83 -31.80 -1.77
C ILE A 52 -11.24 -31.73 -2.34
N ASN A 53 -11.61 -32.63 -3.26
CA ASN A 53 -12.95 -32.64 -3.87
C ASN A 53 -14.05 -32.80 -2.82
N GLN A 54 -13.88 -33.72 -1.86
CA GLN A 54 -14.80 -33.89 -0.75
C GLN A 54 -14.91 -32.62 0.09
N TYR A 55 -13.79 -32.00 0.43
CA TYR A 55 -13.77 -30.75 1.18
C TYR A 55 -14.53 -29.64 0.43
N ILE A 56 -14.27 -29.43 -0.86
CA ILE A 56 -14.97 -28.40 -1.65
C ILE A 56 -16.47 -28.65 -1.70
N ASN A 57 -16.90 -29.89 -1.92
CA ASN A 57 -18.31 -30.24 -1.93
C ASN A 57 -18.97 -29.96 -0.56
N ASP A 58 -18.32 -30.34 0.53
CA ASP A 58 -18.79 -30.10 1.89
C ASP A 58 -18.87 -28.59 2.21
N VAL A 59 -17.91 -27.80 1.72
CA VAL A 59 -17.90 -26.35 1.89
C VAL A 59 -19.07 -25.70 1.14
N ASN A 60 -19.29 -26.07 -0.13
CA ASN A 60 -20.38 -25.53 -0.94
C ASN A 60 -21.75 -25.85 -0.30
N THR A 61 -21.96 -27.12 0.08
CA THR A 61 -23.19 -27.55 0.76
C THR A 61 -23.39 -26.80 2.08
N SER A 62 -22.33 -26.61 2.86
CA SER A 62 -22.41 -25.86 4.13
C SER A 62 -22.68 -24.38 3.90
N LYS A 63 -22.18 -23.80 2.80
CA LYS A 63 -22.42 -22.41 2.43
C LYS A 63 -23.90 -22.17 2.09
N GLU A 64 -24.48 -23.03 1.27
CA GLU A 64 -25.92 -22.99 0.96
C GLU A 64 -26.77 -23.12 2.22
N TYR A 65 -26.44 -24.09 3.07
CA TYR A 65 -27.12 -24.29 4.35
C TYR A 65 -27.01 -23.07 5.29
N GLY A 66 -25.85 -22.41 5.31
CA GLY A 66 -25.66 -21.17 6.05
C GLY A 66 -26.59 -20.04 5.60
N PHE A 67 -26.83 -19.89 4.29
CA PHE A 67 -27.77 -18.88 3.78
C PHE A 67 -29.23 -19.20 4.16
N LEU A 68 -29.62 -20.47 4.17
CA LEU A 68 -30.96 -20.88 4.64
C LEU A 68 -31.15 -20.55 6.13
N LEU A 69 -30.10 -20.70 6.94
CA LEU A 69 -30.12 -20.32 8.35
C LEU A 69 -30.21 -18.80 8.55
N ASP A 70 -29.56 -18.00 7.69
CA ASP A 70 -29.67 -16.54 7.69
C ASP A 70 -31.10 -16.09 7.34
N ALA A 71 -31.76 -16.77 6.41
CA ALA A 71 -33.14 -16.50 6.00
C ALA A 71 -34.18 -16.85 7.08
N GLY A 72 -33.80 -17.64 8.08
CA GLY A 72 -34.66 -18.05 9.19
C GLY A 72 -35.39 -19.37 8.96
N ASP A 73 -35.11 -20.07 7.87
CA ASP A 73 -35.84 -21.27 7.44
C ASP A 73 -35.57 -22.51 8.32
N MET A 74 -34.46 -22.54 9.07
CA MET A 74 -33.95 -23.75 9.76
C MET A 74 -33.37 -23.47 11.17
N GLN A 75 -33.97 -22.55 11.94
CA GLN A 75 -33.36 -22.08 13.21
C GLN A 75 -33.03 -23.18 14.25
N SER A 76 -33.72 -24.32 14.25
CA SER A 76 -33.45 -25.45 15.16
C SER A 76 -32.08 -26.10 14.96
N ASP A 77 -31.41 -25.85 13.85
CA ASP A 77 -30.25 -26.64 13.43
C ASP A 77 -28.91 -25.90 13.50
N LYS A 78 -28.89 -24.70 14.10
CA LYS A 78 -27.67 -23.88 14.23
C LYS A 78 -26.51 -24.63 14.88
N LEU A 79 -26.79 -25.49 15.87
CA LEU A 79 -25.75 -26.30 16.53
C LEU A 79 -25.15 -27.36 15.59
N ILE A 80 -25.97 -27.96 14.71
CA ILE A 80 -25.52 -28.95 13.73
C ILE A 80 -24.63 -28.26 12.69
N TYR A 81 -25.06 -27.11 12.19
CA TYR A 81 -24.26 -26.28 11.29
C TYR A 81 -22.92 -25.89 11.91
N LEU A 82 -22.91 -25.43 13.17
CA LEU A 82 -21.68 -25.09 13.89
C LEU A 82 -20.72 -26.28 13.99
N LYS A 83 -21.23 -27.49 14.27
CA LYS A 83 -20.40 -28.71 14.31
C LYS A 83 -19.80 -29.02 12.93
N LYS A 84 -20.57 -28.87 11.85
CA LYS A 84 -20.08 -29.07 10.47
C LYS A 84 -18.99 -28.05 10.13
N LEU A 85 -19.20 -26.76 10.42
CA LEU A 85 -18.19 -25.71 10.23
C LEU A 85 -16.90 -26.02 11.00
N ARG A 86 -16.99 -26.45 12.26
CA ARG A 86 -15.80 -26.85 13.05
C ARG A 86 -15.04 -28.02 12.42
N GLY A 87 -15.74 -28.98 11.82
CA GLY A 87 -15.12 -30.06 11.04
C GLY A 87 -14.39 -29.54 9.80
N LEU A 88 -14.99 -28.58 9.09
CA LEU A 88 -14.39 -27.95 7.92
C LEU A 88 -13.17 -27.10 8.27
N VAL A 89 -13.19 -26.36 9.38
CA VAL A 89 -12.01 -25.62 9.87
C VAL A 89 -10.83 -26.56 10.07
N LYS A 90 -11.02 -27.73 10.70
CA LYS A 90 -9.92 -28.70 10.89
C LYS A 90 -9.30 -29.16 9.57
N THR A 91 -10.14 -29.38 8.55
CA THR A 91 -9.69 -29.81 7.23
C THR A 91 -9.01 -28.67 6.46
N ASN A 92 -9.55 -27.45 6.54
CA ASN A 92 -8.91 -26.22 6.05
C ASN A 92 -7.51 -26.06 6.65
N ASP A 93 -7.40 -26.14 7.96
CA ASP A 93 -6.13 -25.93 8.67
C ASP A 93 -5.11 -27.02 8.32
N TYR A 94 -5.57 -28.24 8.06
CA TYR A 94 -4.71 -29.30 7.54
C TYR A 94 -4.08 -28.90 6.20
N PHE A 95 -4.86 -28.37 5.24
CA PHE A 95 -4.31 -27.93 3.95
C PHE A 95 -3.40 -26.72 4.10
N VAL A 96 -3.80 -25.72 4.89
CA VAL A 96 -2.96 -24.53 5.19
C VAL A 96 -1.62 -24.95 5.79
N ARG A 97 -1.61 -25.84 6.78
CA ARG A 97 -0.37 -26.37 7.38
C ARG A 97 0.44 -27.18 6.38
N SER A 98 -0.22 -27.97 5.53
CA SER A 98 0.46 -28.77 4.50
C SER A 98 1.18 -27.89 3.49
N VAL A 99 0.51 -26.85 2.97
CA VAL A 99 1.14 -25.87 2.06
C VAL A 99 2.29 -25.15 2.74
N LYS A 100 2.13 -24.71 3.99
CA LYS A 100 3.23 -24.09 4.76
C LYS A 100 4.42 -25.03 4.93
N SER A 101 4.17 -26.32 5.18
CA SER A 101 5.25 -27.32 5.26
C SER A 101 5.94 -27.50 3.91
N LYS A 102 5.19 -27.54 2.82
CA LYS A 102 5.72 -27.70 1.47
C LYS A 102 6.51 -26.48 1.01
N PHE A 103 6.10 -25.27 1.40
CA PHE A 103 6.87 -24.05 1.22
C PHE A 103 8.27 -24.17 1.84
N LYS A 104 8.36 -24.57 3.11
CA LYS A 104 9.67 -24.76 3.78
C LYS A 104 10.53 -25.83 3.10
N ILE A 105 9.92 -27.00 2.85
CA ILE A 105 10.60 -28.11 2.17
C ILE A 105 11.11 -27.66 0.80
N SER A 106 10.34 -26.89 0.04
CA SER A 106 10.76 -26.42 -1.28
C SER A 106 12.01 -25.56 -1.24
N MET A 107 12.18 -24.75 -0.20
CA MET A 107 13.41 -23.98 0.00
C MET A 107 14.59 -24.89 0.35
N ASP A 108 14.38 -25.84 1.27
CA ASP A 108 15.41 -26.78 1.73
C ASP A 108 15.89 -27.73 0.60
N THR A 109 14.97 -28.17 -0.26
CA THR A 109 15.25 -29.10 -1.37
C THR A 109 15.52 -28.42 -2.70
N GLN A 110 15.53 -27.09 -2.72
CA GLN A 110 15.64 -26.28 -3.93
C GLN A 110 14.61 -26.64 -5.03
N ASP A 111 13.38 -26.98 -4.61
CA ASP A 111 12.28 -27.21 -5.54
C ASP A 111 11.62 -25.86 -5.90
N HIS A 112 12.20 -25.18 -6.89
CA HIS A 112 11.79 -23.85 -7.33
C HIS A 112 10.33 -23.79 -7.81
N LEU A 113 9.85 -24.84 -8.46
CA LEU A 113 8.46 -24.92 -8.93
C LEU A 113 7.49 -25.01 -7.74
N LEU A 114 7.79 -25.88 -6.76
CA LEU A 114 6.99 -26.00 -5.55
C LEU A 114 7.05 -24.72 -4.71
N PHE A 115 8.20 -24.05 -4.66
CA PHE A 115 8.36 -22.76 -4.02
C PHE A 115 7.41 -21.72 -4.63
N SER A 116 7.50 -21.48 -5.94
CA SER A 116 6.63 -20.51 -6.63
C SER A 116 5.15 -20.86 -6.49
N ALA A 117 4.80 -22.14 -6.57
CA ALA A 117 3.43 -22.60 -6.41
C ALA A 117 2.87 -22.37 -4.99
N THR A 118 3.66 -22.68 -3.96
CA THR A 118 3.22 -22.52 -2.57
C THR A 118 3.13 -21.06 -2.15
N VAL A 119 4.05 -20.20 -2.63
CA VAL A 119 4.00 -18.74 -2.44
C VAL A 119 2.74 -18.15 -3.08
N ASN A 120 2.44 -18.54 -4.32
CA ASN A 120 1.29 -18.02 -5.06
C ASN A 120 -0.04 -18.72 -4.73
N SER A 121 -0.06 -19.69 -3.82
CA SER A 121 -1.28 -20.41 -3.43
C SER A 121 -2.31 -19.54 -2.70
N GLY A 122 -1.88 -18.44 -2.08
CA GLY A 122 -2.72 -17.60 -1.20
C GLY A 122 -3.14 -18.28 0.11
N LEU A 123 -2.55 -19.44 0.44
CA LEU A 123 -2.78 -20.19 1.68
C LEU A 123 -1.67 -20.00 2.71
N ILE A 124 -0.55 -19.39 2.33
CA ILE A 124 0.49 -18.96 3.27
C ILE A 124 0.36 -17.46 3.55
N ASP A 125 0.80 -17.05 4.74
CA ASP A 125 0.88 -15.65 5.13
C ASP A 125 2.15 -15.04 4.52
N THR A 126 2.04 -14.52 3.29
CA THR A 126 3.18 -14.06 2.50
C THR A 126 3.86 -12.84 3.12
N GLU A 127 3.09 -11.95 3.75
CA GLU A 127 3.63 -10.79 4.47
C GLU A 127 4.55 -11.21 5.62
N LYS A 128 4.11 -12.18 6.44
CA LYS A 128 4.96 -12.70 7.53
C LYS A 128 6.23 -13.38 7.05
N ASN A 129 6.24 -13.89 5.83
CA ASN A 129 7.40 -14.58 5.24
C ASN A 129 8.07 -13.74 4.14
N LYS A 130 7.77 -12.44 4.02
CA LYS A 130 8.23 -11.59 2.91
C LYS A 130 9.75 -11.66 2.72
N SER A 131 10.52 -11.51 3.81
CA SER A 131 11.98 -11.55 3.76
C SER A 131 12.51 -12.91 3.29
N GLU A 132 11.94 -14.02 3.76
CA GLU A 132 12.34 -15.37 3.34
C GLU A 132 12.06 -15.59 1.85
N ILE A 133 10.87 -15.19 1.39
CA ILE A 133 10.44 -15.31 0.00
C ILE A 133 11.36 -14.50 -0.93
N VAL A 134 11.60 -13.23 -0.59
CA VAL A 134 12.42 -12.33 -1.41
C VAL A 134 13.87 -12.78 -1.43
N ASN A 135 14.45 -13.13 -0.28
CA ASN A 135 15.85 -13.58 -0.22
C ASN A 135 16.05 -14.87 -1.03
N TYR A 136 15.17 -15.85 -0.86
CA TYR A 136 15.27 -17.10 -1.60
C TYR A 136 15.13 -16.88 -3.10
N TYR A 137 14.21 -16.00 -3.53
CA TYR A 137 14.09 -15.59 -4.93
C TYR A 137 15.39 -14.94 -5.45
N LEU A 138 15.97 -14.00 -4.71
CA LEU A 138 17.19 -13.31 -5.14
C LEU A 138 18.39 -14.26 -5.28
N GLU A 139 18.51 -15.25 -4.38
CA GLU A 139 19.56 -16.28 -4.43
C GLU A 139 19.43 -17.21 -5.64
N HIS A 140 18.21 -17.39 -6.17
CA HIS A 140 17.89 -18.34 -7.26
C HIS A 140 17.14 -17.65 -8.41
N SER A 141 17.45 -16.37 -8.66
CA SER A 141 16.67 -15.54 -9.59
C SER A 141 16.75 -15.99 -11.05
N ASP A 142 17.77 -16.76 -11.40
CA ASP A 142 17.91 -17.38 -12.73
C ASP A 142 16.94 -18.55 -12.94
N ASP A 143 16.52 -19.21 -11.85
CA ASP A 143 15.69 -20.43 -11.88
C ASP A 143 14.22 -20.18 -11.52
N ILE A 144 13.92 -19.01 -10.93
CA ILE A 144 12.57 -18.66 -10.46
C ILE A 144 12.04 -17.47 -11.26
N ASN A 145 10.84 -17.63 -11.83
CA ASN A 145 10.15 -16.51 -12.47
C ASN A 145 9.50 -15.60 -11.43
N ALA A 146 9.86 -14.31 -11.44
CA ALA A 146 9.15 -13.27 -10.69
C ALA A 146 7.72 -13.12 -11.22
N SER A 147 6.78 -13.75 -10.53
CA SER A 147 5.35 -13.67 -10.86
C SER A 147 4.50 -13.73 -9.61
N GLY A 148 3.29 -13.19 -9.70
CA GLY A 148 2.36 -13.11 -8.58
C GLY A 148 2.95 -12.33 -7.41
N ILE A 149 2.95 -12.94 -6.22
CA ILE A 149 3.37 -12.31 -4.97
C ILE A 149 4.84 -11.87 -5.00
N ILE A 150 5.70 -12.64 -5.66
CA ILE A 150 7.13 -12.31 -5.76
C ILE A 150 7.30 -11.00 -6.52
N GLN A 151 6.63 -10.87 -7.67
CA GLN A 151 6.66 -9.64 -8.46
C GLN A 151 6.08 -8.45 -7.69
N GLU A 152 4.97 -8.67 -6.96
CA GLU A 152 4.37 -7.63 -6.13
C GLU A 152 5.37 -7.08 -5.09
N PHE A 153 6.14 -7.95 -4.43
CA PHE A 153 7.16 -7.52 -3.48
C PHE A 153 8.31 -6.74 -4.13
N LEU A 154 8.77 -7.18 -5.31
CA LEU A 154 9.82 -6.47 -6.06
C LEU A 154 9.34 -5.08 -6.51
N ASP A 155 8.11 -4.99 -7.00
CA ASP A 155 7.51 -3.73 -7.46
C ASP A 155 7.32 -2.75 -6.29
N GLN A 156 6.88 -3.23 -5.13
CA GLN A 156 6.77 -2.42 -3.91
C GLN A 156 8.12 -1.85 -3.48
N ASP A 157 9.16 -2.69 -3.46
CA ASP A 157 10.50 -2.28 -3.05
C ASP A 157 11.10 -1.28 -4.06
N GLU A 158 10.87 -1.47 -5.37
CA GLU A 158 11.29 -0.52 -6.38
C GLU A 158 10.53 0.82 -6.31
N ALA A 159 9.22 0.79 -6.04
CA ALA A 159 8.42 1.99 -5.84
C ALA A 159 8.94 2.81 -4.64
N LEU A 160 9.24 2.14 -3.52
CA LEU A 160 9.83 2.78 -2.34
C LEU A 160 11.21 3.40 -2.64
N ARG A 161 12.05 2.72 -3.43
CA ARG A 161 13.34 3.25 -3.86
C ARG A 161 13.18 4.51 -4.70
N LYS A 162 12.29 4.48 -5.72
CA LYS A 162 12.00 5.63 -6.59
C LYS A 162 11.46 6.81 -5.80
N GLU A 163 10.59 6.56 -4.82
CA GLU A 163 10.06 7.61 -3.96
C GLU A 163 11.16 8.25 -3.10
N LYS A 164 12.03 7.44 -2.50
CA LYS A 164 13.17 7.92 -1.72
C LYS A 164 14.12 8.77 -2.55
N GLU A 165 14.46 8.33 -3.76
CA GLU A 165 15.30 9.09 -4.70
C GLU A 165 14.66 10.42 -5.11
N LYS A 166 13.35 10.42 -5.40
CA LYS A 166 12.60 11.64 -5.72
C LYS A 166 12.63 12.63 -4.55
N ARG A 167 12.41 12.15 -3.32
CA ARG A 167 12.47 12.98 -2.10
C ARG A 167 13.85 13.60 -1.90
N LEU A 168 14.92 12.83 -2.14
CA LEU A 168 16.30 13.34 -2.03
C LEU A 168 16.60 14.40 -3.09
N LYS A 169 16.20 14.17 -4.35
CA LYS A 169 16.35 15.16 -5.43
C LYS A 169 15.59 16.45 -5.12
N ASN A 170 14.35 16.36 -4.65
CA ASN A 170 13.56 17.54 -4.31
C ASN A 170 14.20 18.36 -3.17
N ARG A 171 14.71 17.69 -2.12
CA ARG A 171 15.42 18.37 -1.03
C ARG A 171 16.67 19.10 -1.50
N ALA A 172 17.42 18.52 -2.45
CA ALA A 172 18.59 19.18 -3.04
C ALA A 172 18.17 20.45 -3.81
N ILE A 173 17.13 20.36 -4.64
CA ILE A 173 16.61 21.51 -5.39
C ILE A 173 16.10 22.62 -4.44
N GLU A 174 15.35 22.26 -3.40
CA GLU A 174 14.86 23.22 -2.41
C GLU A 174 16.01 23.96 -1.70
N LYS A 175 17.08 23.23 -1.37
CA LYS A 175 18.29 23.80 -0.77
C LYS A 175 18.96 24.80 -1.72
N ASP A 176 19.17 24.42 -2.98
CA ASP A 176 19.80 25.30 -3.99
C ASP A 176 18.96 26.57 -4.24
N ILE A 177 17.64 26.44 -4.33
CA ILE A 177 16.72 27.59 -4.47
C ILE A 177 16.86 28.52 -3.27
N LYS A 178 16.87 27.97 -2.06
CA LYS A 178 16.99 28.76 -0.83
C LYS A 178 18.33 29.51 -0.79
N GLU A 179 19.43 28.83 -1.09
CA GLU A 179 20.77 29.45 -1.14
C GLU A 179 20.83 30.56 -2.20
N SER A 180 20.24 30.35 -3.38
CA SER A 180 20.16 31.37 -4.42
C SER A 180 19.31 32.58 -4.00
N GLN A 181 18.20 32.36 -3.29
CA GLN A 181 17.36 33.44 -2.77
C GLN A 181 18.07 34.24 -1.68
N GLU A 182 18.75 33.56 -0.75
CA GLU A 182 19.54 34.20 0.29
C GLU A 182 20.68 35.06 -0.30
N ALA A 183 21.38 34.53 -1.31
CA ALA A 183 22.40 35.28 -2.05
C ALA A 183 21.81 36.51 -2.76
N LYS A 184 20.64 36.37 -3.38
CA LYS A 184 19.94 37.49 -4.04
C LYS A 184 19.54 38.57 -3.04
N ILE A 185 18.94 38.19 -1.90
CA ILE A 185 18.56 39.11 -0.82
C ILE A 185 19.80 39.85 -0.29
N LYS A 186 20.92 39.15 -0.09
CA LYS A 186 22.17 39.75 0.37
C LYS A 186 22.69 40.82 -0.61
N ARG A 187 22.64 40.54 -1.92
CA ARG A 187 23.02 41.51 -2.97
C ARG A 187 22.10 42.74 -2.97
N LEU A 188 20.78 42.53 -2.91
CA LEU A 188 19.81 43.63 -2.87
C LEU A 188 20.04 44.53 -1.64
N ARG A 189 20.20 43.94 -0.46
CA ARG A 189 20.50 44.70 0.78
C ARG A 189 21.80 45.50 0.69
N LYS A 190 22.83 44.98 0.01
CA LYS A 190 24.09 45.69 -0.20
C LYS A 190 23.88 46.89 -1.13
N ASN A 191 23.21 46.68 -2.26
CA ASN A 191 22.93 47.74 -3.23
C ASN A 191 22.04 48.84 -2.65
N ASP A 192 21.04 48.48 -1.83
CA ASP A 192 20.17 49.47 -1.17
C ASP A 192 20.95 50.31 -0.16
N LYS A 193 21.88 49.72 0.59
CA LYS A 193 22.79 50.47 1.48
C LYS A 193 23.66 51.44 0.69
N GLU A 194 24.26 50.99 -0.40
CA GLU A 194 25.08 51.86 -1.26
C GLU A 194 24.27 53.03 -1.82
N LYS A 195 23.04 52.77 -2.30
CA LYS A 195 22.13 53.83 -2.76
C LYS A 195 21.76 54.82 -1.66
N GLN A 196 21.50 54.33 -0.44
CA GLN A 196 21.19 55.20 0.70
C GLN A 196 22.38 56.10 1.06
N GLU A 197 23.60 55.57 1.05
CA GLU A 197 24.81 56.35 1.32
C GLU A 197 25.09 57.40 0.24
N VAL A 198 24.90 57.05 -1.04
CA VAL A 198 24.99 58.02 -2.15
C VAL A 198 23.94 59.12 -2.02
N LEU A 199 22.68 58.75 -1.71
CA LEU A 199 21.60 59.70 -1.53
C LEU A 199 21.89 60.66 -0.37
N LYS A 200 22.37 60.14 0.78
CA LYS A 200 22.77 60.96 1.93
C LYS A 200 23.85 61.98 1.57
N LYS A 201 24.92 61.54 0.90
CA LYS A 201 25.99 62.45 0.44
C LYS A 201 25.45 63.54 -0.48
N SER A 202 24.59 63.18 -1.44
CA SER A 202 24.00 64.18 -2.35
C SER A 202 23.12 65.20 -1.61
N LEU A 203 22.35 64.75 -0.60
CA LEU A 203 21.51 65.62 0.23
C LEU A 203 22.36 66.54 1.10
N GLU A 204 23.46 66.04 1.67
CA GLU A 204 24.41 66.85 2.44
C GLU A 204 25.05 67.95 1.59
N GLU A 205 25.50 67.60 0.37
CA GLU A 205 26.03 68.56 -0.59
C GLU A 205 24.99 69.61 -1.02
N GLU A 206 23.74 69.19 -1.26
CA GLU A 206 22.65 70.09 -1.63
C GLU A 206 22.30 71.06 -0.49
N VAL A 207 22.26 70.56 0.76
CA VAL A 207 22.04 71.39 1.95
C VAL A 207 23.17 72.40 2.13
N LEU A 208 24.43 71.99 1.93
CA LEU A 208 25.58 72.89 1.96
C LEU A 208 25.47 74.00 0.92
N LYS A 209 25.16 73.65 -0.34
CA LYS A 209 24.96 74.61 -1.43
C LYS A 209 23.81 75.59 -1.15
N LYS A 210 22.68 75.10 -0.63
CA LYS A 210 21.55 75.97 -0.25
C LYS A 210 21.93 76.90 0.89
N LYS A 211 22.64 76.41 1.91
CA LYS A 211 23.13 77.25 3.02
C LYS A 211 24.09 78.34 2.54
N SER A 212 25.02 78.04 1.63
CA SER A 212 25.94 79.05 1.08
C SER A 212 25.19 80.10 0.26
N ALA A 213 24.25 79.68 -0.60
CA ALA A 213 23.43 80.59 -1.39
C ALA A 213 22.57 81.52 -0.52
N ILE A 214 21.99 81.00 0.58
CA ILE A 214 21.25 81.83 1.55
C ILE A 214 22.18 82.87 2.19
N ARG A 215 23.40 82.48 2.60
CA ARG A 215 24.37 83.42 3.18
C ARG A 215 24.78 84.52 2.20
N GLU A 216 25.03 84.17 0.94
CA GLU A 216 25.38 85.14 -0.11
C GLU A 216 24.23 86.13 -0.38
N ASN A 217 22.99 85.64 -0.45
CA ASN A 217 21.83 86.51 -0.59
C ASN A 217 21.63 87.41 0.63
N LEU A 218 21.82 86.89 1.84
CA LEU A 218 21.70 87.69 3.07
C LEU A 218 22.75 88.82 3.11
N ILE A 219 23.98 88.53 2.67
CA ILE A 219 25.05 89.55 2.56
C ILE A 219 24.66 90.60 1.51
N LYS A 220 24.14 90.19 0.35
CA LYS A 220 23.66 91.12 -0.68
C LYS A 220 22.52 92.01 -0.20
N GLU A 221 21.56 91.45 0.54
CA GLU A 221 20.42 92.21 1.09
C GLU A 221 20.84 93.18 2.19
N LEU A 222 21.83 92.84 3.02
CA LEU A 222 22.37 93.72 4.08
C LEU A 222 23.35 94.78 3.55
N SER A 223 23.79 94.67 2.29
CA SER A 223 24.70 95.62 1.64
C SER A 223 23.98 96.64 0.74
N ASN A 224 22.65 96.57 0.67
CA ASN A 224 21.75 97.58 0.09
C ASN A 224 21.04 98.34 1.20
#